data_AF-A0A7S2WZN9-F1
#
_entry.id   AF-A0A7S2WZN9-F1
#
_cell.length_a   1.000
_cell.length_b   1.000
_cell.length_c   1.000
_cell.angle_alpha   90.00
_cell.angle_beta   90.00
_cell.angle_gamma   90.00
#
_symmetry.space_group_name_H-M   'P 1'
#
loop_
_entity.id
_entity.type
_entity.pdbx_description
1 polymer ?
#
loop_
_entity_poly.entity_id
_entity_poly.type
_entity_poly.pdbx_seq_one_letter_code
_entity_poly.pdbx_strand_id
1 'polypeptide(L)'
;DEKYLARVLSIGIECDIAMLTVDDENFWKGLRSIEFGSLPSLQDDVTVIGYPVGGDTISVTSGVVSRIEVTSYIHGATDLLSLQIDAAINSGNSGGPAFNSEGQCVGIAFQSLKNEDAENCGYVIPTPVVEHFIADFERNQKYTGFPTLGVVYQSMENAALRKALGMRKDQK
;
A
#
# COMPACT_ATOMS: atom_id res chain seq x y z
N ASP A 1 -18.64 8.84 -22.92
CA ASP A 1 -17.72 8.94 -21.77
C ASP A 1 -17.51 10.38 -21.40
N GLU A 2 -18.08 10.78 -20.27
CA GLU A 2 -17.87 12.11 -19.69
C GLU A 2 -16.65 12.05 -18.77
N LYS A 3 -15.73 13.01 -18.92
CA LYS A 3 -14.54 13.12 -18.08
C LYS A 3 -14.76 14.25 -17.09
N TYR A 4 -14.56 13.96 -15.81
CA TYR A 4 -14.72 14.92 -14.73
C TYR A 4 -13.35 15.47 -14.30
N LEU A 5 -13.29 16.77 -14.03
CA LEU A 5 -12.08 17.41 -13.52
C LEU A 5 -11.92 17.08 -12.03
N ALA A 6 -10.81 16.44 -11.66
CA ALA A 6 -10.44 16.19 -10.27
C ALA A 6 -9.35 17.18 -9.81
N ARG A 7 -9.29 17.41 -8.50
CA ARG A 7 -8.21 18.16 -7.84
C ARG A 7 -7.59 17.33 -6.71
N VAL A 8 -6.31 17.53 -6.50
CA VAL A 8 -5.56 16.87 -5.44
C VAL A 8 -5.82 17.55 -4.10
N LEU A 9 -6.24 16.79 -3.10
CA LEU A 9 -6.43 17.25 -1.72
C LEU A 9 -5.16 17.11 -0.88
N SER A 10 -4.47 15.98 -1.01
CA SER A 10 -3.27 15.66 -0.25
C SER A 10 -2.41 14.64 -0.98
N ILE A 11 -1.10 14.70 -0.77
CA ILE A 11 -0.12 13.77 -1.34
C ILE A 11 0.77 13.27 -0.21
N GLY A 12 0.79 11.96 -0.02
CA GLY A 12 1.69 11.24 0.88
C GLY A 12 2.80 10.60 0.07
N ILE A 13 3.90 11.32 -0.12
CA ILE A 13 5.05 10.85 -0.92
C ILE A 13 5.65 9.57 -0.31
N GLU A 14 5.72 9.49 1.02
CA GLU A 14 6.32 8.37 1.75
C GLU A 14 5.57 7.05 1.56
N CYS A 15 4.24 7.12 1.50
CA CYS A 15 3.36 5.97 1.35
C CYS A 15 2.79 5.78 -0.06
N ASP A 16 3.20 6.60 -1.03
CA ASP A 16 2.71 6.56 -2.42
C ASP A 16 1.16 6.65 -2.53
N ILE A 17 0.56 7.55 -1.75
CA ILE A 17 -0.91 7.79 -1.74
C ILE A 17 -1.21 9.22 -2.13
N ALA A 18 -2.21 9.43 -2.98
CA ALA A 18 -2.81 10.73 -3.24
C ALA A 18 -4.32 10.67 -2.98
N MET A 19 -4.86 11.69 -2.32
CA MET A 19 -6.30 11.86 -2.15
C MET A 19 -6.81 12.89 -3.14
N LEU A 20 -7.82 12.51 -3.91
CA LEU A 20 -8.44 13.35 -4.94
C LEU A 20 -9.88 13.66 -4.57
N THR A 21 -10.41 14.75 -5.13
CA THR A 21 -11.84 15.07 -5.08
C THR A 21 -12.30 15.65 -6.41
N VAL A 22 -13.60 15.61 -6.64
CA VAL A 22 -14.28 16.09 -7.84
C VAL A 22 -15.38 17.04 -7.39
N ASP A 23 -15.34 18.27 -7.87
CA ASP A 23 -16.28 19.32 -7.42
C ASP A 23 -17.67 19.19 -8.09
N ASP A 24 -17.78 18.47 -9.21
CA ASP A 24 -19.07 18.22 -9.89
C ASP A 24 -19.89 17.14 -9.17
N GLU A 25 -21.03 17.53 -8.60
CA GLU A 25 -21.94 16.62 -7.88
C GLU A 25 -22.49 15.48 -8.75
N ASN A 26 -22.55 15.65 -10.07
CA ASN A 26 -23.05 14.59 -10.96
C ASN A 26 -22.14 13.36 -10.95
N PHE A 27 -20.82 13.55 -10.75
CA PHE A 27 -19.88 12.43 -10.62
C PHE A 27 -20.28 11.50 -9.47
N TRP A 28 -20.79 12.05 -8.37
CA TRP A 28 -21.09 11.31 -7.15
C TRP A 28 -22.47 10.64 -7.16
N LYS A 29 -23.35 10.98 -8.11
CA LYS A 29 -24.73 10.47 -8.13
C LYS A 29 -24.77 8.97 -8.41
N GLY A 30 -25.31 8.22 -7.44
CA GLY A 30 -25.49 6.76 -7.57
C GLY A 30 -24.22 5.94 -7.32
N LEU A 31 -23.12 6.57 -6.90
CA LEU A 31 -21.92 5.84 -6.47
C LEU A 31 -22.11 5.24 -5.08
N ARG A 32 -21.55 4.05 -4.88
CA ARG A 32 -21.42 3.42 -3.56
C ARG A 32 -19.95 3.44 -3.18
N SER A 33 -19.65 3.94 -1.97
CA SER A 33 -18.29 3.93 -1.44
C SER A 33 -17.82 2.50 -1.20
N ILE A 34 -16.53 2.29 -1.36
CA ILE A 34 -15.85 1.05 -1.00
C ILE A 34 -15.67 1.02 0.53
N GLU A 35 -15.85 -0.15 1.13
CA GLU A 35 -15.55 -0.39 2.55
C GLU A 35 -14.15 -1.00 2.69
N PHE A 36 -13.38 -0.53 3.67
CA PHE A 36 -12.07 -1.10 3.98
C PHE A 36 -12.22 -2.38 4.81
N GLY A 37 -11.42 -3.38 4.47
CA GLY A 37 -11.25 -4.62 5.21
C GLY A 37 -10.05 -4.57 6.13
N SER A 38 -9.92 -5.57 7.01
CA SER A 38 -8.73 -5.74 7.84
C SER A 38 -7.51 -6.15 7.02
N LEU A 39 -6.33 -6.06 7.64
CA LEU A 39 -5.11 -6.63 7.07
C LEU A 39 -5.33 -8.14 6.78
N PRO A 40 -5.10 -8.60 5.54
CA PRO A 40 -5.30 -9.99 5.17
C PRO A 40 -4.18 -10.88 5.73
N SER A 41 -4.42 -12.18 5.77
CA SER A 41 -3.44 -13.22 6.13
C SER A 41 -2.71 -13.74 4.89
N LEU A 42 -1.59 -14.44 5.11
CA LEU A 42 -0.93 -15.17 4.03
C LEU A 42 -1.88 -16.20 3.42
N GLN A 43 -1.83 -16.33 2.10
CA GLN A 43 -2.69 -17.19 1.27
C GLN A 43 -4.16 -16.75 1.14
N ASP A 44 -4.56 -15.61 1.72
CA ASP A 44 -5.89 -15.07 1.47
C ASP A 44 -6.02 -14.63 0.01
N ASP A 45 -7.18 -14.92 -0.60
CA ASP A 45 -7.52 -14.51 -1.94
C ASP A 45 -7.58 -12.98 -2.05
N VAL A 46 -6.97 -12.45 -3.10
CA VAL A 46 -6.95 -11.02 -3.41
C VAL A 46 -7.28 -10.78 -4.88
N THR A 47 -8.13 -9.80 -5.14
CA THR A 47 -8.50 -9.38 -6.50
C THR A 47 -8.24 -7.90 -6.68
N VAL A 48 -7.42 -7.54 -7.66
CA VAL A 48 -7.10 -6.16 -8.03
C VAL A 48 -7.92 -5.76 -9.24
N ILE A 49 -8.51 -4.56 -9.17
CA ILE A 49 -9.33 -3.98 -10.22
C ILE A 49 -8.70 -2.66 -10.67
N GLY A 50 -8.52 -2.48 -11.97
CA GLY A 50 -7.91 -1.26 -12.52
C GLY A 50 -8.08 -1.12 -14.03
N TYR A 51 -7.35 -0.17 -14.62
CA TYR A 51 -7.40 0.13 -16.05
C TYR A 51 -6.00 0.02 -16.66
N PRO A 52 -5.67 -1.05 -17.40
CA PRO A 52 -4.33 -1.27 -17.93
C PRO A 52 -3.99 -0.21 -18.98
N VAL A 53 -2.70 0.12 -19.10
CA VAL A 53 -2.23 1.08 -20.12
C VAL A 53 -2.68 0.66 -21.52
N GLY A 54 -3.26 1.61 -22.26
CA GLY A 54 -3.71 1.42 -23.64
C GLY A 54 -5.14 0.91 -23.81
N GLY A 55 -5.86 0.65 -22.70
CA GLY A 55 -7.29 0.32 -22.69
C GLY A 55 -8.13 1.34 -21.92
N ASP A 56 -9.42 1.39 -22.24
CA ASP A 56 -10.48 2.10 -21.51
C ASP A 56 -11.43 1.13 -20.78
N THR A 57 -11.14 -0.17 -20.85
CA THR A 57 -11.91 -1.24 -20.19
C THR A 57 -11.29 -1.65 -18.86
N ILE A 58 -12.15 -2.08 -17.94
CA ILE A 58 -11.73 -2.58 -16.63
C ILE A 58 -10.99 -3.91 -16.79
N SER A 59 -9.84 -4.02 -16.13
CA SER A 59 -9.10 -5.26 -15.95
C SER A 59 -9.22 -5.75 -14.52
N VAL A 60 -9.30 -7.07 -14.38
CA VAL A 60 -9.35 -7.77 -13.09
C VAL A 60 -8.21 -8.78 -13.07
N THR A 61 -7.35 -8.69 -12.07
CA THR A 61 -6.32 -9.70 -11.79
C THR A 61 -6.53 -10.28 -10.40
N SER A 62 -6.40 -11.59 -10.26
CA SER A 62 -6.59 -12.29 -8.99
C SER A 62 -5.35 -13.11 -8.65
N GLY A 63 -5.13 -13.28 -7.36
CA GLY A 63 -4.05 -14.06 -6.78
C GLY A 63 -4.30 -14.24 -5.29
N VAL A 64 -3.24 -14.45 -4.53
CA VAL A 64 -3.24 -14.56 -3.08
C VAL A 64 -2.16 -13.68 -2.47
N VAL A 65 -2.31 -13.38 -1.17
CA VAL A 65 -1.27 -12.71 -0.39
C VAL A 65 -0.09 -13.66 -0.18
N SER A 66 1.02 -13.40 -0.87
CA SER A 66 2.22 -14.22 -0.81
C SER A 66 3.14 -13.85 0.36
N ARG A 67 3.17 -12.57 0.73
CA ARG A 67 4.02 -12.06 1.83
C ARG A 67 3.45 -10.81 2.48
N ILE A 68 3.73 -10.65 3.77
CA ILE A 68 3.47 -9.42 4.52
C ILE A 68 4.82 -8.99 5.09
N GLU A 69 5.35 -7.87 4.60
CA GLU A 69 6.68 -7.39 4.99
C GLU A 69 6.76 -5.87 5.01
N VAL A 70 7.72 -5.36 5.78
CA VAL A 70 8.10 -3.95 5.71
C VAL A 70 9.03 -3.78 4.52
N THR A 71 8.63 -2.97 3.55
CA THR A 71 9.41 -2.71 2.33
C THR A 71 9.62 -1.22 2.12
N SER A 72 10.70 -0.92 1.40
CA SER A 72 11.04 0.45 1.02
C SER A 72 10.14 0.90 -0.13
N TYR A 73 9.26 1.85 0.17
CA TYR A 73 8.43 2.53 -0.82
C TYR A 73 9.33 3.46 -1.65
N ILE A 74 9.37 3.23 -2.96
CA ILE A 74 10.45 3.74 -3.84
C ILE A 74 10.43 5.26 -3.96
N HIS A 75 9.25 5.86 -4.02
CA HIS A 75 9.10 7.32 -4.05
C HIS A 75 9.23 7.97 -2.67
N GLY A 76 9.13 7.17 -1.61
CA GLY A 76 8.94 7.65 -0.25
C GLY A 76 10.16 7.60 0.68
N ALA A 77 11.21 6.88 0.27
CA ALA A 77 12.44 6.66 1.06
C ALA A 77 12.18 6.15 2.50
N THR A 78 11.00 5.58 2.75
CA THR A 78 10.55 5.10 4.07
C THR A 78 10.12 3.64 3.96
N ASP A 79 10.43 2.89 5.00
CA ASP A 79 10.11 1.49 5.13
C ASP A 79 8.73 1.36 5.80
N LEU A 80 7.73 0.92 5.04
CA LEU A 80 6.34 0.79 5.50
C LEU A 80 5.82 -0.62 5.25
N LEU A 81 4.74 -0.98 5.94
CA LEU A 81 4.07 -2.27 5.74
C LEU A 81 3.57 -2.38 4.30
N SER A 82 3.77 -3.54 3.69
CA SER A 82 3.34 -3.85 2.34
C SER A 82 2.87 -5.30 2.25
N LEU A 83 1.91 -5.55 1.34
CA LEU A 83 1.52 -6.89 0.96
C LEU A 83 2.16 -7.21 -0.39
N GLN A 84 2.80 -8.36 -0.48
CA GLN A 84 3.17 -8.95 -1.76
C GLN A 84 2.08 -9.92 -2.18
N ILE A 85 1.67 -9.84 -3.44
CA ILE A 85 0.65 -10.70 -4.03
C ILE A 85 1.18 -11.37 -5.29
N ASP A 86 0.70 -12.57 -5.60
CA ASP A 86 1.05 -13.31 -6.83
C ASP A 86 0.07 -13.03 -7.99
N ALA A 87 -0.57 -11.85 -7.96
CA ALA A 87 -1.34 -11.33 -9.07
C ALA A 87 -0.48 -10.38 -9.91
N ALA A 88 -0.64 -10.43 -11.23
CA ALA A 88 0.02 -9.49 -12.13
C ALA A 88 -0.50 -8.06 -11.90
N ILE A 89 0.43 -7.14 -11.62
CA ILE A 89 0.18 -5.70 -11.52
C ILE A 89 0.93 -5.01 -12.65
N ASN A 90 0.18 -4.55 -13.63
CA ASN A 90 0.70 -3.78 -14.76
C ASN A 90 0.48 -2.28 -14.53
N SER A 91 1.24 -1.46 -15.24
CA SER A 91 0.99 -0.02 -15.29
C SER A 91 -0.45 0.23 -15.72
N GLY A 92 -1.12 1.16 -15.01
CA GLY A 92 -2.55 1.45 -15.17
C GLY A 92 -3.47 0.75 -14.16
N ASN A 93 -3.10 -0.43 -13.65
CA ASN A 93 -3.80 -1.04 -12.51
C ASN A 93 -3.30 -0.51 -11.15
N SER A 94 -2.13 0.13 -11.14
CA SER A 94 -1.62 0.86 -9.96
C SER A 94 -2.55 2.03 -9.60
N GLY A 95 -2.82 2.20 -8.31
CA GLY A 95 -3.83 3.13 -7.78
C GLY A 95 -5.24 2.51 -7.68
N GLY A 96 -5.46 1.34 -8.28
CA GLY A 96 -6.71 0.59 -8.15
C GLY A 96 -6.85 -0.12 -6.80
N PRO A 97 -8.07 -0.44 -6.36
CA PRO A 97 -8.31 -1.18 -5.12
C PRO A 97 -7.95 -2.67 -5.26
N ALA A 98 -7.43 -3.25 -4.17
CA ALA A 98 -7.30 -4.68 -3.96
C ALA A 98 -8.40 -5.16 -3.00
N PHE A 99 -9.15 -6.20 -3.36
CA PHE A 99 -10.29 -6.72 -2.60
C PHE A 99 -10.02 -8.10 -2.04
N ASN A 100 -10.54 -8.38 -0.84
CA ASN A 100 -10.66 -9.74 -0.31
C ASN A 100 -11.89 -10.46 -0.91
N SER A 101 -12.07 -11.73 -0.54
CA SER A 101 -13.20 -12.57 -0.96
C SER A 101 -14.57 -12.07 -0.47
N GLU A 102 -14.61 -11.18 0.52
CA GLU A 102 -15.84 -10.55 1.05
C GLU A 102 -16.20 -9.25 0.30
N GLY A 103 -15.38 -8.82 -0.66
CA GLY A 103 -15.59 -7.57 -1.41
C GLY A 103 -15.18 -6.31 -0.65
N GLN A 104 -14.39 -6.44 0.42
CA GLN A 104 -13.81 -5.31 1.15
C GLN A 104 -12.42 -4.99 0.60
N CYS A 105 -12.09 -3.70 0.55
CA CYS A 105 -10.79 -3.25 0.08
C CYS A 105 -9.72 -3.49 1.15
N VAL A 106 -8.71 -4.29 0.83
CA VAL A 106 -7.55 -4.59 1.69
C VAL A 106 -6.34 -3.72 1.38
N GLY A 107 -6.44 -2.84 0.37
CA GLY A 107 -5.41 -1.86 0.08
C GLY A 107 -5.43 -1.30 -1.34
N ILE A 108 -4.38 -0.57 -1.69
CA ILE A 108 -4.19 0.07 -2.99
C ILE A 108 -3.08 -0.65 -3.74
N ALA A 109 -3.34 -1.14 -4.94
CA ALA A 109 -2.33 -1.78 -5.77
C ALA A 109 -1.26 -0.76 -6.18
N PHE A 110 0.01 -1.14 -6.09
CA PHE A 110 1.12 -0.33 -6.59
C PHE A 110 2.17 -1.21 -7.27
N GLN A 111 2.81 -0.64 -8.29
CA GLN A 111 3.87 -1.31 -9.02
C GLN A 111 5.22 -0.98 -8.36
N SER A 112 5.95 -2.00 -7.92
CA SER A 112 7.33 -1.82 -7.48
C SER A 112 8.25 -1.68 -8.70
N LEU A 113 8.94 -0.54 -8.81
CA LEU A 113 9.97 -0.27 -9.84
C LEU A 113 11.26 -1.09 -9.64
N LYS A 114 11.44 -1.75 -8.50
CA LYS A 114 12.69 -2.48 -8.18
C LYS A 114 12.81 -3.85 -8.86
N ASN A 115 11.71 -4.35 -9.43
CA ASN A 115 11.59 -5.74 -9.88
C ASN A 115 11.27 -5.85 -11.38
N GLU A 116 12.02 -5.15 -12.24
CA GLU A 116 11.89 -5.38 -13.70
C GLU A 116 12.13 -6.86 -14.09
N ASP A 117 12.86 -7.61 -13.25
CA ASP A 117 13.15 -9.03 -13.42
C ASP A 117 12.20 -9.99 -12.67
N ALA A 118 11.28 -9.50 -11.81
CA ALA A 118 10.36 -10.38 -11.07
C ALA A 118 8.98 -10.40 -11.73
N GLU A 119 8.82 -11.31 -12.68
CA GLU A 119 7.52 -11.63 -13.28
C GLU A 119 6.52 -12.04 -12.17
N ASN A 120 5.30 -11.52 -12.23
CA ASN A 120 4.17 -11.87 -11.35
C ASN A 120 4.30 -11.52 -9.85
N CYS A 121 5.09 -10.52 -9.48
CA CYS A 121 5.09 -9.97 -8.12
C CYS A 121 4.40 -8.61 -8.06
N GLY A 122 3.16 -8.58 -7.58
CA GLY A 122 2.42 -7.37 -7.27
C GLY A 122 2.64 -6.90 -5.84
N TYR A 123 2.49 -5.60 -5.60
CA TYR A 123 2.46 -5.05 -4.24
C TYR A 123 1.17 -4.28 -3.98
N VAL A 124 0.75 -4.28 -2.72
CA VAL A 124 -0.43 -3.55 -2.24
C VAL A 124 -0.08 -2.76 -0.99
N ILE A 125 -0.46 -1.48 -0.98
CA ILE A 125 -0.41 -0.59 0.17
C ILE A 125 -1.58 -0.97 1.08
N PRO A 126 -1.33 -1.60 2.25
CA PRO A 126 -2.39 -2.21 3.02
C PRO A 126 -3.24 -1.16 3.75
N THR A 127 -4.46 -1.55 4.13
CA THR A 127 -5.41 -0.66 4.83
C THR A 127 -4.84 0.09 6.03
N PRO A 128 -3.98 -0.47 6.91
CA PRO A 128 -3.42 0.30 8.02
C PRO A 128 -2.57 1.50 7.58
N VAL A 129 -1.89 1.42 6.43
CA VAL A 129 -1.10 2.53 5.87
C VAL A 129 -2.04 3.59 5.28
N VAL A 130 -3.11 3.16 4.60
CA VAL A 130 -4.14 4.04 4.04
C VAL A 130 -4.89 4.78 5.16
N GLU A 131 -5.31 4.07 6.20
CA GLU A 131 -5.97 4.63 7.38
C GLU A 131 -5.08 5.62 8.13
N HIS A 132 -3.78 5.33 8.27
CA HIS A 132 -2.83 6.27 8.85
C HIS A 132 -2.78 7.58 8.04
N PHE A 133 -2.67 7.49 6.72
CA PHE A 133 -2.65 8.66 5.83
C PHE A 133 -3.94 9.49 5.94
N ILE A 134 -5.11 8.85 5.95
CA ILE A 134 -6.41 9.53 6.08
C ILE A 134 -6.51 10.21 7.45
N ALA A 135 -6.24 9.48 8.54
CA ALA A 135 -6.35 10.00 9.89
C ALA A 135 -5.36 11.16 10.17
N ASP A 136 -4.16 11.10 9.59
CA ASP A 136 -3.19 12.20 9.63
C ASP A 136 -3.75 13.46 8.94
N PHE A 137 -4.26 13.31 7.72
CA PHE A 137 -4.86 14.43 6.99
C PHE A 137 -6.08 15.01 7.73
N GLU A 138 -6.98 14.18 8.27
CA GLU A 138 -8.15 14.66 9.01
C GLU A 138 -7.77 15.51 10.22
N ARG A 139 -6.73 15.10 10.97
CA ARG A 139 -6.26 15.81 12.16
C ARG A 139 -5.54 17.11 11.83
N ASN A 140 -4.71 17.09 10.79
CA ASN A 140 -3.76 18.16 10.52
C ASN A 140 -4.14 19.06 9.34
N GLN A 141 -5.13 18.66 8.55
CA GLN A 141 -5.53 19.28 7.28
C GLN A 141 -4.39 19.34 6.25
N LYS A 142 -3.36 18.51 6.45
CA LYS A 142 -2.19 18.32 5.61
C LYS A 142 -1.53 17.00 5.99
N TYR A 143 -0.77 16.42 5.07
CA TYR A 143 0.07 15.26 5.38
C TYR A 143 1.28 15.66 6.24
N THR A 144 1.56 14.89 7.28
CA THR A 144 2.67 15.11 8.23
C THR A 144 3.70 13.99 8.26
N GLY A 145 3.49 12.90 7.51
CA GLY A 145 4.50 11.85 7.32
C GLY A 145 4.35 10.65 8.27
N PHE A 146 5.26 9.69 8.13
CA PHE A 146 5.43 8.57 9.05
C PHE A 146 6.64 8.82 9.96
N PRO A 147 6.49 8.69 11.29
CA PRO A 147 7.60 8.96 12.20
C PRO A 147 8.67 7.87 12.11
N THR A 148 9.93 8.26 12.34
CA THR A 148 11.09 7.36 12.49
C THR A 148 11.75 7.60 13.85
N LEU A 149 12.36 6.55 14.40
CA LEU A 149 13.09 6.63 15.67
C LEU A 149 14.41 7.43 15.55
N GLY A 150 14.96 7.58 14.34
CA GLY A 150 16.20 8.34 14.11
C GLY A 150 17.46 7.69 14.68
N VAL A 151 17.48 6.37 14.84
CA VAL A 151 18.63 5.60 15.35
C VAL A 151 19.18 4.66 14.28
N VAL A 152 20.48 4.42 14.35
CA VAL A 152 21.13 3.32 13.61
C VAL A 152 21.31 2.16 14.58
N TYR A 153 20.98 0.95 14.13
CA TYR A 153 21.09 -0.25 14.95
C TYR A 153 21.96 -1.30 14.25
N GLN A 154 22.43 -2.26 15.04
CA GLN A 154 23.20 -3.41 14.56
C GLN A 154 22.58 -4.68 15.12
N SER A 155 22.38 -5.68 14.26
CA SER A 155 21.89 -7.00 14.67
C SER A 155 22.87 -7.67 15.62
N MET A 156 22.35 -8.23 16.70
CA MET A 156 23.13 -8.85 17.77
C MET A 156 23.14 -10.38 17.68
N GLU A 157 23.21 -10.94 16.46
CA GLU A 157 23.13 -12.38 16.20
C GLU A 157 24.33 -13.17 16.77
N ASN A 158 25.51 -12.53 16.80
CA ASN A 158 26.73 -13.14 17.29
C ASN A 158 26.71 -13.28 18.82
N ALA A 159 26.81 -14.53 19.32
CA ALA A 159 26.77 -14.81 20.74
C ALA A 159 27.95 -14.22 21.55
N ALA A 160 29.14 -14.13 20.94
CA ALA A 160 30.32 -13.54 21.60
C ALA A 160 30.15 -12.02 21.78
N LEU A 161 29.59 -11.33 20.79
CA LEU A 161 29.25 -9.92 20.87
C LEU A 161 28.23 -9.66 21.98
N ARG A 162 27.15 -10.46 22.06
CA ARG A 162 26.16 -10.36 23.16
C ARG A 162 26.80 -10.57 24.54
N LYS A 163 27.68 -11.56 24.67
CA LYS A 163 28.41 -11.84 25.91
C LYS A 163 29.33 -10.68 26.29
N ALA A 164 30.05 -10.10 25.33
CA ALA A 164 30.95 -8.97 25.56
C ALA A 164 30.20 -7.72 26.04
N LEU A 165 28.97 -7.50 25.57
CA LEU A 165 28.10 -6.39 26.03
C LEU A 165 27.27 -6.73 27.28
N GLY A 166 27.47 -7.90 27.90
CA GLY A 166 26.77 -8.27 29.13
C GLY A 166 25.26 -8.53 28.97
N MET A 167 24.81 -8.88 27.76
CA MET A 167 23.40 -9.14 27.49
C MET A 167 22.93 -10.43 28.17
N ARG A 168 21.73 -10.40 28.76
CA ARG A 168 21.06 -11.57 29.33
C ARG A 168 20.54 -12.50 28.23
N LYS A 169 20.21 -13.74 28.59
CA LYS A 169 19.72 -14.75 27.64
C LYS A 169 18.37 -14.40 26.99
N ASP A 170 17.54 -13.62 27.68
CA ASP A 170 16.24 -13.11 27.22
C ASP A 170 16.36 -11.88 26.29
N GLN A 171 17.54 -11.27 26.18
CA GLN A 171 17.75 -10.05 25.39
C GLN A 171 18.24 -10.36 23.96
N LYS A 172 17.78 -11.46 23.36
CA LYS A 172 18.13 -11.81 21.97
C LYS A 172 17.26 -11.03 20.99
#